data_AF-A0A4U3A8X2-F1
#
_entry.id   AF-A0A4U3A8X2-F1
#
_cell.length_a   1.000
_cell.length_b   1.000
_cell.length_c   1.000
_cell.angle_alpha   90.00
_cell.angle_beta   90.00
_cell.angle_gamma   90.00
#
_symmetry.space_group_name_H-M   'P 1'
#
loop_
_entity.id
_entity.type
_entity.pdbx_description
1 polymer ?
#
loop_
_entity_poly.entity_id
_entity_poly.type
_entity_poly.pdbx_seq_one_letter_code
_entity_poly.pdbx_strand_id
1 'polypeptide(L)'
;TTPEAGDCFTGTVERNGMRLISVVIKAKSHTARFDETKKLYDYGFANFEVKNVYGKDSVVKGHETVRVANAKDKDVVVQTKQAVSLPMPKGNKDIYKKEFKVSNTEQEAPIKEGVTISKMIISPKDNTDSGF
;
A
#
# COMPACT_ATOMS: atom_id res chain seq x y z
N THR A 1 11.37 13.49 26.55
CA THR A 1 11.24 14.96 26.65
C THR A 1 12.62 15.56 26.67
N THR A 2 12.83 16.61 25.88
CA THR A 2 14.01 17.50 26.01
C THR A 2 13.50 18.95 26.09
N PRO A 3 14.27 19.88 26.67
CA PRO A 3 13.86 21.29 26.74
C PRO A 3 13.54 21.90 25.37
N GLU A 4 14.26 21.49 24.32
CA GLU A 4 14.11 22.02 22.96
C GLU A 4 12.95 21.36 22.18
N ALA A 5 12.73 20.05 22.38
CA ALA A 5 11.71 19.28 21.68
C ALA A 5 10.37 19.21 22.42
N GLY A 6 10.31 19.68 23.67
CA GLY A 6 9.14 19.57 24.53
C GLY A 6 8.77 18.11 24.84
N ASP A 7 7.47 17.89 25.09
CA ASP A 7 6.92 16.56 25.31
C ASP A 7 6.61 15.87 23.97
N CYS A 8 7.40 14.85 23.64
CA CYS A 8 7.19 14.01 22.46
C CYS A 8 6.54 12.68 22.84
N PHE A 9 5.76 12.13 21.93
CA PHE A 9 5.21 10.78 22.05
C PHE A 9 5.09 10.12 20.68
N THR A 10 5.60 8.90 20.58
CA THR A 10 5.37 8.02 19.42
C THR A 10 4.60 6.81 19.90
N GLY A 11 3.50 6.52 19.22
CA GLY A 11 2.65 5.38 19.53
C GLY A 11 2.28 4.62 18.28
N THR A 12 1.91 3.36 18.47
CA THR A 12 1.29 2.54 17.43
C THR A 12 -0.01 1.95 17.96
N VAL A 13 -1.01 1.86 17.10
CA VAL A 13 -2.29 1.21 17.41
C VAL A 13 -2.74 0.42 16.19
N GLU A 14 -3.34 -0.73 16.43
CA GLU A 14 -3.89 -1.59 15.39
C GLU A 14 -5.37 -1.86 15.67
N ARG A 15 -6.22 -1.63 14.67
CA ARG A 15 -7.64 -1.94 14.73
C ARG A 15 -8.10 -2.39 13.34
N ASN A 16 -8.85 -3.51 13.29
CA ASN A 16 -9.38 -4.09 12.06
C ASN A 16 -8.33 -4.34 10.97
N GLY A 17 -7.12 -4.76 11.34
CA GLY A 17 -6.01 -4.99 10.41
C GLY A 17 -5.36 -3.73 9.84
N MET A 18 -5.81 -2.53 10.26
CA MET A 18 -5.14 -1.26 9.96
C MET A 18 -4.29 -0.84 11.16
N ARG A 19 -2.99 -0.71 10.95
CA ARG A 19 -2.03 -0.18 11.92
C ARG A 19 -1.70 1.27 11.61
N LEU A 20 -1.85 2.14 12.60
CA LEU A 20 -1.49 3.55 12.51
C LEU A 20 -0.34 3.85 13.46
N ILE A 21 0.64 4.62 12.98
CA ILE A 21 1.75 5.13 13.76
C ILE A 21 1.56 6.63 13.90
N SER A 22 1.51 7.13 15.14
CA SER A 22 1.42 8.57 15.40
C SER A 22 2.73 9.06 15.98
N VAL A 23 3.20 10.21 15.51
CA VAL A 23 4.36 10.92 16.08
C VAL A 23 3.91 12.32 16.46
N VAL A 24 3.85 12.60 17.76
CA VAL A 24 3.57 13.92 18.32
C VAL A 24 4.88 14.49 18.85
N ILE A 25 5.23 15.69 18.38
CA ILE A 25 6.45 16.40 18.78
C ILE A 25 6.02 17.71 19.41
N LYS A 26 6.72 18.13 20.48
CA LYS A 26 6.53 19.43 21.12
C LYS A 26 5.09 19.67 21.60
N ALA A 27 4.50 18.68 22.26
CA ALA A 27 3.21 18.86 22.92
C ALA A 27 3.34 19.89 24.05
N LYS A 28 2.25 20.63 24.29
CA LYS A 28 2.19 21.70 25.30
C LYS A 28 2.34 21.20 26.74
N SER A 29 2.08 19.91 26.97
CA SER A 29 2.26 19.26 28.27
C SER A 29 2.37 17.73 28.13
N HIS A 30 2.81 17.09 29.20
CA HIS A 30 2.94 15.64 29.30
C HIS A 30 1.60 14.89 29.10
N THR A 31 0.47 15.49 29.50
CA THR A 31 -0.86 14.91 29.26
C THR A 31 -1.31 15.19 27.82
N ALA A 32 -1.07 16.40 27.32
CA ALA A 32 -1.53 16.82 25.99
C ALA A 32 -0.98 15.92 24.87
N ARG A 33 0.24 15.36 25.01
CA ARG A 33 0.78 14.43 24.01
C ARG A 33 -0.10 13.20 23.80
N PHE A 34 -0.73 12.69 24.87
CA PHE A 34 -1.61 11.53 24.80
C PHE A 34 -2.96 11.90 24.20
N ASP A 35 -3.51 13.06 24.56
CA ASP A 35 -4.77 13.56 24.01
C ASP A 35 -4.65 13.84 22.51
N GLU A 36 -3.55 14.44 22.06
CA GLU A 36 -3.30 14.68 20.63
C GLU A 36 -3.06 13.38 19.85
N THR A 37 -2.33 12.42 20.43
CA THR A 37 -2.19 11.09 19.82
C THR A 37 -3.55 10.39 19.69
N LYS A 38 -4.40 10.46 20.71
CA LYS A 38 -5.76 9.89 20.64
C LYS A 38 -6.57 10.51 19.51
N LYS A 39 -6.55 11.85 19.38
CA LYS A 39 -7.23 12.55 18.28
C LYS A 39 -6.72 12.12 16.91
N LEU A 40 -5.40 11.94 16.74
CA LEU A 40 -4.82 11.44 15.48
C LEU A 40 -5.32 10.04 15.13
N TYR A 41 -5.39 9.14 16.10
CA TYR A 41 -5.93 7.79 15.88
C TYR A 41 -7.41 7.81 15.58
N ASP A 42 -8.19 8.58 16.35
CA ASP A 42 -9.63 8.72 16.14
C ASP A 42 -9.90 9.26 14.73
N TYR A 43 -9.15 10.28 14.28
CA TYR A 43 -9.22 10.79 12.92
C TYR A 43 -8.84 9.74 11.87
N GLY A 44 -7.72 9.04 12.07
CA GLY A 44 -7.25 8.00 11.14
C GLY A 44 -8.26 6.87 10.96
N PHE A 45 -8.81 6.34 12.06
CA PHE A 45 -9.82 5.28 12.00
C PHE A 45 -11.20 5.77 11.57
N ALA A 46 -11.55 7.03 11.77
CA ALA A 46 -12.82 7.60 11.31
C ALA A 46 -12.81 7.79 9.78
N ASN A 47 -11.70 8.27 9.23
CA ASN A 47 -11.63 8.70 7.83
C ASN A 47 -11.01 7.68 6.89
N PHE A 48 -10.20 6.73 7.38
CA PHE A 48 -9.49 5.78 6.52
C PHE A 48 -9.83 4.33 6.85
N GLU A 49 -9.68 3.47 5.85
CA GLU A 49 -9.75 2.03 5.95
C GLU A 49 -8.71 1.38 5.04
N VAL A 50 -8.14 0.25 5.45
CA VAL A 50 -7.24 -0.53 4.59
C VAL A 50 -8.07 -1.48 3.75
N LYS A 51 -7.99 -1.34 2.42
CA LYS A 51 -8.68 -2.20 1.47
C LYS A 51 -7.69 -3.15 0.81
N ASN A 52 -8.02 -4.45 0.84
CA ASN A 52 -7.30 -5.47 0.09
C ASN A 52 -7.66 -5.36 -1.39
N VAL A 53 -6.71 -4.94 -2.21
CA VAL A 53 -6.89 -4.77 -3.66
C VAL A 53 -6.59 -6.08 -4.38
N TYR A 54 -5.55 -6.81 -3.95
CA TYR A 54 -5.21 -8.14 -4.44
C TYR A 54 -4.75 -9.02 -3.29
N GLY A 55 -5.20 -10.28 -3.29
CA GLY A 55 -4.66 -11.29 -2.38
C GLY A 55 -3.25 -11.69 -2.78
N LYS A 56 -2.59 -12.47 -1.92
CA LYS A 56 -1.39 -13.21 -2.31
C LYS A 56 -1.78 -14.26 -3.36
N ASP A 57 -0.90 -14.52 -4.32
CA ASP A 57 -1.06 -15.53 -5.37
C ASP A 57 -2.33 -15.32 -6.23
N SER A 58 -2.84 -14.08 -6.24
CA SER A 58 -4.04 -13.71 -6.99
C SER A 58 -3.68 -13.35 -8.43
N VAL A 59 -4.43 -13.91 -9.37
CA VAL A 59 -4.33 -13.56 -10.79
C VAL A 59 -5.00 -12.21 -11.00
N VAL A 60 -4.33 -11.29 -11.69
CA VAL A 60 -4.91 -9.99 -12.04
C VAL A 60 -5.81 -10.17 -13.27
N LYS A 61 -7.12 -10.03 -13.07
CA LYS A 61 -8.10 -10.02 -14.17
C LYS A 61 -7.72 -8.99 -15.25
N GLY A 62 -7.58 -9.44 -16.50
CA GLY A 62 -7.18 -8.62 -17.66
C GLY A 62 -5.68 -8.60 -17.96
N HIS A 63 -4.85 -9.09 -17.04
CA HIS A 63 -3.41 -9.31 -17.23
C HIS A 63 -3.01 -10.68 -16.66
N GLU A 64 -3.80 -11.70 -17.02
CA GLU A 64 -3.67 -13.05 -16.46
C GLU A 64 -2.43 -13.75 -16.99
N THR A 65 -2.05 -13.43 -18.23
CA THR A 65 -0.88 -13.99 -18.91
C THR A 65 0.01 -12.88 -19.47
N VAL A 66 1.32 -13.13 -19.46
CA VAL A 66 2.31 -12.33 -20.19
C VAL A 66 2.92 -13.20 -21.27
N ARG A 67 3.00 -12.66 -22.49
CA ARG A 67 3.58 -13.35 -23.63
C ARG A 67 5.11 -13.34 -23.51
N VAL A 68 5.71 -14.51 -23.60
CA VAL A 68 7.17 -14.70 -23.48
C VAL A 68 7.69 -15.25 -24.80
N ALA A 69 8.77 -14.66 -25.32
CA ALA A 69 9.40 -15.14 -26.55
C ALA A 69 10.17 -16.45 -26.25
N ASN A 70 10.21 -17.37 -27.22
CA ASN A 70 10.98 -18.62 -27.14
C ASN A 70 10.61 -19.59 -25.99
N ALA A 71 9.42 -19.45 -25.38
CA ALA A 71 8.90 -20.41 -24.40
C ALA A 71 8.13 -21.57 -25.05
N LYS A 72 8.14 -22.76 -24.42
CA LYS A 72 7.32 -23.93 -24.82
C LYS A 72 5.83 -23.57 -24.83
N ASP A 73 5.40 -22.85 -23.79
CA ASP A 73 4.09 -22.22 -23.70
C ASP A 73 4.27 -20.71 -23.88
N LYS A 74 3.66 -20.13 -24.91
CA LYS A 74 3.87 -18.72 -25.29
C LYS A 74 3.28 -17.74 -24.28
N ASP A 75 2.38 -18.21 -23.42
CA ASP A 75 1.65 -17.41 -22.43
C ASP A 75 1.93 -17.97 -21.03
N VAL A 76 2.58 -17.17 -20.18
CA VAL A 76 2.89 -17.53 -18.80
C VAL A 76 1.91 -16.84 -17.86
N VAL A 77 1.27 -17.59 -16.96
CA VAL A 77 0.34 -17.04 -15.97
C VAL A 77 1.11 -16.20 -14.95
N VAL A 78 0.64 -14.98 -14.70
CA VAL A 78 1.24 -14.08 -13.71
C VAL A 78 0.34 -13.92 -12.49
N GLN A 79 0.97 -13.91 -11.32
CA GLN A 79 0.31 -13.80 -10.03
C GLN A 79 1.01 -12.78 -9.14
N THR A 80 0.28 -12.20 -8.21
CA THR A 80 0.84 -11.33 -7.19
C THR A 80 1.67 -12.12 -6.18
N LYS A 81 2.96 -11.82 -6.06
CA LYS A 81 3.84 -12.48 -5.06
C LYS A 81 3.40 -12.21 -3.61
N GLN A 82 2.75 -11.07 -3.37
CA GLN A 82 2.30 -10.62 -2.06
C GLN A 82 0.91 -9.99 -2.17
N ALA A 83 0.17 -10.02 -1.07
CA ALA A 83 -1.09 -9.29 -0.98
C ALA A 83 -0.81 -7.78 -1.08
N VAL A 84 -1.66 -7.08 -1.81
CA VAL A 84 -1.58 -5.62 -1.98
C VAL A 84 -2.77 -5.01 -1.27
N SER A 85 -2.48 -4.31 -0.17
CA SER A 85 -3.46 -3.61 0.66
C SER A 85 -3.12 -2.13 0.66
N LEU A 86 -4.12 -1.26 0.47
CA LEU A 86 -3.91 0.19 0.42
C LEU A 86 -4.83 0.90 1.41
N PRO A 87 -4.33 1.91 2.15
CA PRO A 87 -5.18 2.80 2.92
C PRO A 87 -6.02 3.65 1.95
N MET A 88 -7.31 3.76 2.21
CA MET A 88 -8.24 4.53 1.39
C MET A 88 -9.16 5.37 2.30
N PRO A 89 -9.51 6.60 1.89
CA PRO A 89 -10.58 7.34 2.56
C PRO A 89 -11.89 6.55 2.50
N LYS A 90 -12.57 6.43 3.64
CA LYS A 90 -13.87 5.76 3.73
C LYS A 90 -14.87 6.44 2.81
N GLY A 91 -15.68 5.63 2.12
CA GLY A 91 -16.69 6.11 1.17
C GLY A 91 -16.14 6.37 -0.24
N ASN A 92 -14.82 6.48 -0.43
CA ASN A 92 -14.23 6.60 -1.76
C ASN A 92 -13.92 5.22 -2.36
N LYS A 93 -14.61 4.90 -3.45
CA LYS A 93 -14.32 3.72 -4.28
C LYS A 93 -13.52 4.20 -5.48
N ASP A 94 -12.28 3.71 -5.59
CA ASP A 94 -11.40 3.90 -6.75
C ASP A 94 -10.72 5.26 -6.92
N ILE A 95 -9.99 5.73 -5.89
CA ILE A 95 -9.04 6.85 -6.04
C ILE A 95 -7.70 6.44 -6.68
N TYR A 96 -7.48 5.16 -6.96
CA TYR A 96 -6.23 4.67 -7.57
C TYR A 96 -6.43 4.16 -9.00
N LYS A 97 -5.56 4.57 -9.93
CA LYS A 97 -5.31 3.99 -11.25
C LYS A 97 -4.33 2.83 -11.11
N LYS A 98 -4.47 1.85 -12.00
CA LYS A 98 -3.60 0.68 -12.08
C LYS A 98 -2.99 0.68 -13.46
N GLU A 99 -1.67 0.72 -13.55
CA GLU A 99 -0.92 0.59 -14.80
C GLU A 99 -0.07 -0.68 -14.73
N PHE A 100 -0.18 -1.53 -15.76
CA PHE A 100 0.66 -2.70 -15.89
C PHE A 100 1.80 -2.38 -16.85
N LYS A 101 3.03 -2.40 -16.34
CA LYS A 101 4.25 -2.27 -17.15
C LYS A 101 4.97 -3.60 -17.17
N VAL A 102 5.01 -4.22 -18.34
CA VAL A 102 5.87 -5.38 -18.59
C VAL A 102 7.32 -4.89 -18.54
N SER A 103 8.12 -5.47 -17.63
CA SER A 103 9.45 -4.94 -17.34
C SER A 103 10.52 -5.39 -18.35
N ASN A 104 10.18 -6.30 -19.27
CA ASN A 104 11.06 -6.69 -20.37
C ASN A 104 10.25 -7.11 -21.59
N THR A 105 10.49 -6.46 -22.72
CA THR A 105 9.97 -6.83 -24.05
C THR A 105 10.64 -8.07 -24.63
N GLU A 106 11.73 -8.55 -24.02
CA GLU A 106 12.55 -9.68 -24.47
C GLU A 106 12.80 -10.66 -23.31
N GLN A 107 11.75 -11.14 -22.65
CA GLN A 107 11.92 -12.32 -21.81
C GLN A 107 12.00 -13.55 -22.72
N GLU A 108 13.18 -14.17 -22.74
CA GLU A 108 13.40 -15.47 -23.36
C GLU A 108 13.36 -16.56 -22.29
N ALA A 109 12.78 -17.70 -22.64
CA ALA A 109 12.83 -18.88 -21.78
C ALA A 109 14.28 -19.32 -21.51
N PRO A 110 14.58 -19.98 -20.36
CA PRO A 110 13.66 -20.43 -19.33
C PRO A 110 13.42 -19.39 -18.21
N ILE A 111 12.15 -19.11 -17.91
CA ILE A 111 11.76 -18.32 -16.74
C ILE A 111 11.56 -19.27 -15.56
N LYS A 112 12.28 -19.05 -14.46
CA LYS A 112 12.10 -19.81 -13.21
C LYS A 112 10.87 -19.31 -12.45
N GLU A 113 10.24 -20.19 -11.69
CA GLU A 113 9.16 -19.80 -10.77
C GLU A 113 9.65 -18.73 -9.78
N GLY A 114 8.83 -17.70 -9.56
CA GLY A 114 9.14 -16.59 -8.66
C GLY A 114 9.92 -15.43 -9.26
N VAL A 115 10.25 -15.48 -10.57
CA VAL A 115 10.83 -14.33 -11.30
C VAL A 115 9.76 -13.26 -11.54
N THR A 116 10.10 -12.00 -11.26
CA THR A 116 9.22 -10.86 -11.53
C THR A 116 9.20 -10.55 -13.02
N ILE A 117 8.07 -10.79 -13.67
CA ILE A 117 7.87 -10.59 -15.13
C ILE A 117 7.28 -9.20 -15.44
N SER A 118 6.36 -8.74 -14.61
CA SER A 118 5.65 -7.48 -14.79
C SER A 118 5.63 -6.68 -13.48
N LYS A 119 5.49 -5.37 -13.61
CA LYS A 119 5.27 -4.45 -12.50
C LYS A 119 3.87 -3.88 -12.62
N MET A 120 3.12 -3.98 -11.54
CA MET A 120 1.87 -3.24 -11.38
C MET A 120 2.19 -1.94 -10.65
N ILE A 121 1.96 -0.81 -11.32
CA ILE A 121 2.07 0.52 -10.74
C ILE A 121 0.68 0.95 -10.33
N ILE A 122 0.51 1.25 -9.04
CA ILE A 122 -0.73 1.82 -8.51
C ILE A 122 -0.45 3.29 -8.25
N SER A 123 -1.20 4.17 -8.90
CA SER A 123 -1.05 5.62 -8.81
C SER A 123 -2.39 6.28 -8.50
N PRO A 124 -2.42 7.43 -7.84
CA PRO A 124 -3.67 8.19 -7.66
C PRO A 124 -4.32 8.57 -8.99
N LYS A 125 -5.65 8.52 -9.06
CA LYS A 125 -6.42 9.05 -10.20
C LYS A 125 -6.28 10.55 -10.32
N ASP A 126 -6.28 11.22 -9.18
CA ASP A 126 -6.25 12.67 -9.02
C ASP A 126 -5.28 13.07 -7.90
N ASN A 127 -4.97 14.36 -7.85
CA ASN A 127 -4.17 15.01 -6.80
C ASN A 127 -4.89 15.05 -5.43
N THR A 128 -5.94 14.23 -5.26
CA THR A 128 -6.71 14.05 -4.03
C THR A 128 -6.15 12.95 -3.14
N ASP A 129 -5.10 12.26 -3.59
CA ASP A 129 -4.37 11.37 -2.69
C ASP A 129 -3.61 12.21 -1.66
N SER A 130 -3.79 11.87 -0.40
CA SER A 130 -3.22 12.61 0.73
C SER A 130 -1.72 12.35 0.89
N GLY A 131 -1.10 11.65 -0.06
CA GLY A 131 0.35 11.47 -0.16
C GLY A 131 0.92 10.51 0.89
N PHE A 132 0.11 9.57 1.38
CA PHE A 132 0.55 8.54 2.32
C PHE A 132 1.15 7.33 1.61
#